data_AF-A0A0N8NZY4-F1
#
_entry.id   AF-A0A0N8NZY4-F1
#
_cell.length_a   1.000
_cell.length_b   1.000
_cell.length_c   1.000
_cell.angle_alpha   90.00
_cell.angle_beta   90.00
_cell.angle_gamma   90.00
#
_symmetry.space_group_name_H-M   'P 1'
#
loop_
_entity.id
_entity.type
_entity.pdbx_description
1 polymer ?
#
loop_
_entity_poly.entity_id
_entity_poly.type
_entity_poly.pdbx_seq_one_letter_code
_entity_poly.pdbx_strand_id
1 'polypeptide(L)'
;MKDFGKMFSGRYSAVCVSEDDDNNQQQSTTTADSSGFQSVGPATTSSAMAAMHRNQRRKSLKANRSMYPMGILNGFFMETNQGSQNRVPTRTFLLLAVGFLAITTAVLVKVFQPYDLIFKWKLIMAEGGEIFNLWAQPPVDLYIKIYLFNITNAEDFLAGREQLKVEQVGPYVYKEIMTHENVIFNENDTMSSSPSHPLVWQQHLSEGRREDDPVVMLNIAMLAISHLTANHPFFVRMALKTLLVSTKSEPIVQTTAKEFMFGYPSALATLGNTFLPNWISFEKVGLIDRMYDFSTDFETFYTGKSNPAESGLYATYRGEASLPQWENEHCSNIEHASDGTKFKSFLLPNETVKFFRKSMCRPIHLYRVGEKKKIGSLSGYSYVFEDNAFDNGVTNDANKCFCRKAGRFGERGIKLSSIIILLSFTHPNRAKK
;
A
#
# COMPACT_ATOMS: atom_id res chain seq x y z
N MET A 1 22.46 7.13 -35.14
CA MET A 1 20.99 7.01 -34.88
C MET A 1 20.51 5.57 -34.92
N LYS A 2 20.70 4.79 -36.00
CA LYS A 2 20.29 3.36 -36.00
C LYS A 2 20.94 2.52 -34.90
N ASP A 3 22.10 2.94 -34.41
CA ASP A 3 22.96 2.14 -33.53
C ASP A 3 22.69 2.36 -32.04
N PHE A 4 22.12 3.52 -31.65
CA PHE A 4 21.67 3.77 -30.28
C PHE A 4 20.54 2.81 -29.86
N GLY A 5 19.69 2.41 -30.82
CA GLY A 5 18.69 1.35 -30.63
C GLY A 5 19.27 -0.06 -30.60
N LYS A 6 20.52 -0.28 -31.03
CA LYS A 6 21.18 -1.59 -30.94
C LYS A 6 21.83 -1.82 -29.58
N MET A 7 22.31 -0.78 -28.88
CA MET A 7 22.93 -0.91 -27.56
C MET A 7 22.05 -1.66 -26.55
N PHE A 8 20.72 -1.47 -26.62
CA PHE A 8 19.74 -2.15 -25.77
C PHE A 8 19.26 -3.52 -26.31
N SER A 9 19.87 -4.04 -27.38
CA SER A 9 19.47 -5.31 -28.04
C SER A 9 20.49 -6.44 -27.86
N GLY A 10 21.39 -6.33 -26.89
CA GLY A 10 22.34 -7.38 -26.52
C GLY A 10 21.64 -8.69 -26.17
N ARG A 11 22.01 -9.78 -26.85
CA ARG A 11 21.44 -11.11 -26.60
C ARG A 11 21.94 -11.66 -25.26
N TYR A 12 21.13 -11.53 -24.22
CA TYR A 12 21.32 -12.31 -22.99
C TYR A 12 20.94 -13.77 -23.25
N SER A 13 21.94 -14.61 -23.53
CA SER A 13 21.80 -16.07 -23.47
C SER A 13 22.07 -16.49 -22.03
N ALA A 14 21.01 -16.79 -21.26
CA ALA A 14 21.18 -17.44 -19.97
C ALA A 14 21.66 -18.88 -20.21
N VAL A 15 22.87 -19.21 -19.75
CA VAL A 15 23.33 -20.59 -19.67
C VAL A 15 22.74 -21.19 -18.40
N CYS A 16 21.75 -22.06 -18.55
CA CYS A 16 21.26 -22.87 -17.43
C CYS A 16 22.31 -23.93 -17.11
N VAL A 17 22.97 -23.81 -15.96
CA VAL A 17 23.64 -24.94 -15.31
C VAL A 17 22.63 -25.58 -14.38
N SER A 18 22.26 -26.82 -14.70
CA SER A 18 21.49 -27.71 -13.83
C SER A 18 22.46 -28.57 -13.03
N GLU A 19 22.36 -28.53 -11.70
CA GLU A 19 22.97 -29.50 -10.81
C GLU A 19 21.84 -30.13 -9.98
N ASP A 20 21.62 -31.43 -10.21
CA ASP A 20 20.74 -32.29 -9.41
C ASP A 20 21.58 -33.02 -8.34
N ASP A 21 20.94 -33.37 -7.22
CA ASP A 21 21.46 -34.18 -6.10
C ASP A 21 22.68 -33.56 -5.33
N ASP A 22 22.88 -33.80 -4.03
CA ASP A 22 22.61 -35.03 -3.27
C ASP A 22 22.25 -34.76 -1.78
N ASN A 23 21.95 -35.83 -1.05
CA ASN A 23 21.50 -35.90 0.32
C ASN A 23 22.62 -35.69 1.35
N ASN A 24 22.29 -35.12 2.51
CA ASN A 24 22.33 -35.93 3.73
C ASN A 24 21.50 -35.40 4.91
N GLN A 25 21.06 -36.33 5.74
CA GLN A 25 20.51 -36.07 7.07
C GLN A 25 21.64 -36.15 8.09
N GLN A 26 21.56 -35.40 9.20
CA GLN A 26 21.80 -36.03 10.51
C GLN A 26 21.14 -35.29 11.67
N GLN A 27 20.70 -36.07 12.65
CA GLN A 27 19.91 -35.69 13.80
C GLN A 27 20.55 -36.35 15.02
N SER A 28 20.85 -35.58 16.08
CA SER A 28 21.53 -36.09 17.27
C SER A 28 20.91 -35.53 18.54
N THR A 29 20.46 -36.41 19.43
CA THR A 29 19.84 -36.07 20.73
C THR A 29 20.40 -36.91 21.87
N THR A 30 20.91 -36.23 22.89
CA THR A 30 21.25 -36.75 24.24
C THR A 30 21.00 -35.61 25.25
N THR A 31 20.30 -35.73 26.39
CA THR A 31 20.41 -36.66 27.55
C THR A 31 21.79 -36.58 28.26
N ALA A 32 21.91 -36.47 29.59
CA ALA A 32 20.95 -36.18 30.67
C ALA A 32 21.68 -35.68 31.96
N ASP A 33 20.91 -35.49 33.04
CA ASP A 33 21.29 -35.57 34.47
C ASP A 33 22.15 -34.50 35.22
N SER A 34 21.43 -33.68 35.99
CA SER A 34 21.42 -33.57 37.47
C SER A 34 22.68 -33.39 38.38
N SER A 35 22.60 -32.30 39.17
CA SER A 35 22.81 -32.22 40.64
C SER A 35 24.14 -31.71 41.28
N GLY A 36 23.98 -30.90 42.33
CA GLY A 36 24.98 -30.53 43.37
C GLY A 36 25.84 -29.27 43.09
N PHE A 37 26.39 -28.55 44.09
CA PHE A 37 26.06 -28.39 45.52
C PHE A 37 26.87 -27.19 46.11
N GLN A 38 26.46 -26.61 47.27
CA GLN A 38 27.22 -25.66 48.12
C GLN A 38 27.60 -24.25 47.54
N SER A 39 27.98 -23.21 48.34
CA SER A 39 27.52 -22.71 49.66
C SER A 39 28.18 -21.35 50.05
N VAL A 40 27.85 -20.80 51.24
CA VAL A 40 28.51 -19.71 52.01
C VAL A 40 28.04 -18.25 51.77
N GLY A 41 27.80 -17.51 52.88
CA GLY A 41 27.54 -16.06 52.97
C GLY A 41 28.67 -15.34 53.74
N PRO A 42 28.46 -14.55 54.82
CA PRO A 42 27.22 -13.96 55.37
C PRO A 42 27.36 -12.48 55.89
N ALA A 43 26.26 -11.84 56.32
CA ALA A 43 26.22 -10.67 57.23
C ALA A 43 24.76 -10.49 57.76
N THR A 44 24.41 -10.75 59.03
CA THR A 44 24.42 -9.84 60.21
C THR A 44 23.59 -8.56 60.03
N THR A 45 22.58 -8.20 60.85
CA THR A 45 22.06 -8.69 62.16
C THR A 45 20.51 -8.86 62.08
N SER A 46 19.65 -9.05 63.11
CA SER A 46 19.77 -9.03 64.58
C SER A 46 18.75 -9.94 65.31
N SER A 47 19.21 -10.55 66.39
CA SER A 47 18.60 -10.71 67.74
C SER A 47 17.47 -9.75 68.15
N ALA A 48 16.51 -10.09 69.04
CA ALA A 48 16.12 -11.34 69.76
C ALA A 48 14.66 -11.14 70.28
N MET A 49 13.92 -12.01 71.01
CA MET A 49 14.10 -13.26 71.78
C MET A 49 12.96 -14.25 71.40
N ALA A 50 12.93 -15.58 71.62
CA ALA A 50 13.58 -16.55 72.54
C ALA A 50 12.74 -16.98 73.78
N ALA A 51 11.83 -17.95 73.56
CA ALA A 51 11.16 -18.83 74.55
C ALA A 51 10.15 -18.14 75.52
N MET A 52 9.30 -18.83 76.29
CA MET A 52 9.12 -20.27 76.54
C MET A 52 7.68 -20.57 77.03
N HIS A 53 6.99 -21.61 76.51
CA HIS A 53 6.28 -22.63 77.33
C HIS A 53 5.63 -23.75 76.49
N ARG A 54 5.42 -24.91 77.12
CA ARG A 54 5.17 -26.23 76.48
C ARG A 54 3.68 -26.53 76.19
N ASN A 55 3.46 -27.30 75.12
CA ASN A 55 2.49 -28.39 74.93
C ASN A 55 1.14 -28.36 75.70
N GLN A 56 0.03 -28.48 74.98
CA GLN A 56 -0.63 -29.79 74.82
C GLN A 56 -1.74 -29.85 73.73
N ARG A 57 -2.08 -31.10 73.34
CA ARG A 57 -3.32 -31.57 72.67
C ARG A 57 -3.60 -31.12 71.22
N ARG A 58 -3.13 -31.97 70.30
CA ARG A 58 -3.78 -32.20 68.99
C ARG A 58 -5.26 -32.60 69.19
N LYS A 59 -6.16 -32.11 68.33
CA LYS A 59 -7.22 -32.94 67.72
C LYS A 59 -7.36 -32.55 66.24
N SER A 60 -7.63 -33.54 65.40
CA SER A 60 -7.72 -33.42 63.94
C SER A 60 -9.18 -33.28 63.50
N LEU A 61 -9.44 -32.46 62.47
CA LEU A 61 -10.60 -32.61 61.58
C LEU A 61 -10.20 -32.23 60.14
N LYS A 62 -10.09 -33.23 59.25
CA LYS A 62 -10.03 -33.01 57.80
C LYS A 62 -11.45 -32.73 57.31
N ALA A 63 -11.74 -31.51 56.87
CA ALA A 63 -12.98 -31.17 56.20
C ALA A 63 -12.82 -31.33 54.67
N ASN A 64 -13.08 -32.52 54.15
CA ASN A 64 -13.09 -32.77 52.70
C ASN A 64 -14.45 -32.34 52.14
N ARG A 65 -14.52 -31.24 51.37
CA ARG A 65 -15.79 -30.62 50.95
C ARG A 65 -16.05 -30.79 49.46
N SER A 66 -16.60 -31.95 49.07
CA SER A 66 -17.13 -32.16 47.72
C SER A 66 -18.33 -31.25 47.46
N MET A 67 -18.31 -30.51 46.36
CA MET A 67 -19.37 -29.55 46.02
C MET A 67 -20.35 -30.19 45.02
N TYR A 68 -21.52 -30.61 45.50
CA TYR A 68 -22.58 -31.17 44.66
C TYR A 68 -23.32 -30.07 43.89
N PRO A 69 -23.33 -30.06 42.54
CA PRO A 69 -23.93 -28.98 41.76
C PRO A 69 -25.47 -28.92 41.85
N MET A 70 -26.13 -30.03 42.22
CA MET A 70 -27.60 -30.11 42.30
C MET A 70 -28.22 -29.35 43.50
N GLY A 71 -27.42 -28.96 44.50
CA GLY A 71 -27.95 -28.34 45.74
C GLY A 71 -28.62 -26.98 45.53
N ILE A 72 -28.18 -26.20 44.54
CA ILE A 72 -28.67 -24.84 44.29
C ILE A 72 -30.05 -24.85 43.61
N LEU A 73 -30.33 -25.84 42.78
CA LEU A 73 -31.60 -25.95 42.05
C LEU A 73 -32.78 -26.34 42.96
N ASN A 74 -32.59 -27.30 43.87
CA ASN A 74 -33.66 -27.78 44.74
C ASN A 74 -34.21 -26.66 45.65
N GLY A 75 -33.34 -25.77 46.16
CA GLY A 75 -33.75 -24.61 46.97
C GLY A 75 -34.52 -23.53 46.22
N PHE A 76 -34.59 -23.59 44.89
CA PHE A 76 -35.35 -22.64 44.06
C PHE A 76 -36.72 -23.16 43.60
N PHE A 77 -36.95 -24.48 43.62
CA PHE A 77 -38.12 -25.11 42.99
C PHE A 77 -39.10 -25.79 43.93
N MET A 78 -38.75 -26.10 45.19
CA MET A 78 -39.71 -26.63 46.17
C MET A 78 -39.55 -26.02 47.56
N GLU A 79 -40.45 -25.11 47.90
CA GLU A 79 -40.83 -24.81 49.28
C GLU A 79 -42.20 -25.43 49.56
N THR A 80 -42.22 -26.66 50.08
CA THR A 80 -43.45 -27.33 50.51
C THR A 80 -43.88 -26.83 51.88
N ASN A 81 -44.90 -25.97 51.91
CA ASN A 81 -45.54 -25.52 53.15
C ASN A 81 -47.04 -25.89 53.15
N GLN A 82 -47.49 -26.57 54.21
CA GLN A 82 -48.89 -26.94 54.40
C GLN A 82 -49.68 -25.73 54.91
N GLY A 83 -50.69 -25.28 54.17
CA GLY A 83 -51.57 -24.21 54.63
C GLY A 83 -52.48 -23.67 53.52
N SER A 84 -53.80 -23.72 53.74
CA SER A 84 -54.78 -23.25 52.77
C SER A 84 -54.75 -21.72 52.61
N GLN A 85 -54.26 -21.25 51.45
CA GLN A 85 -54.74 -20.03 50.77
C GLN A 85 -54.06 -19.89 49.39
N ASN A 86 -54.80 -19.43 48.38
CA ASN A 86 -54.32 -19.30 47.00
C ASN A 86 -53.28 -18.17 46.83
N ARG A 87 -52.02 -18.45 47.17
CA ARG A 87 -50.89 -17.54 46.92
C ARG A 87 -50.34 -17.75 45.51
N VAL A 88 -50.69 -16.83 44.61
CA VAL A 88 -50.18 -16.81 43.22
C VAL A 88 -48.64 -16.80 43.24
N PRO A 89 -47.95 -17.63 42.43
CA PRO A 89 -46.49 -17.75 42.42
C PRO A 89 -45.80 -16.58 41.67
N THR A 90 -46.10 -15.35 42.07
CA THR A 90 -45.71 -14.11 41.35
C THR A 90 -44.19 -13.97 41.21
N ARG A 91 -43.39 -14.45 42.17
CA ARG A 91 -41.92 -14.40 42.11
C ARG A 91 -41.35 -15.34 41.03
N THR A 92 -41.85 -16.56 40.93
CA THR A 92 -41.45 -17.51 39.88
C THR A 92 -41.96 -17.08 38.51
N PHE A 93 -43.16 -16.50 38.42
CA PHE A 93 -43.65 -15.88 37.19
C PHE A 93 -42.74 -14.71 36.73
N LEU A 94 -42.33 -13.82 37.64
CA LEU A 94 -41.37 -12.75 37.35
C LEU A 94 -40.01 -13.29 36.88
N LEU A 95 -39.46 -14.33 37.52
CA LEU A 95 -38.20 -14.94 37.10
C LEU A 95 -38.30 -15.58 35.71
N LEU A 96 -39.42 -16.25 35.39
CA LEU A 96 -39.67 -16.79 34.06
C LEU A 96 -39.85 -15.68 33.00
N ALA A 97 -40.54 -14.59 33.34
CA ALA A 97 -40.69 -13.43 32.45
C ALA A 97 -39.36 -12.73 32.18
N VAL A 98 -38.50 -12.56 33.20
CA VAL A 98 -37.14 -12.01 33.05
C VAL A 98 -36.25 -12.96 32.24
N GLY A 99 -36.34 -14.28 32.47
CA GLY A 99 -35.62 -15.27 31.66
C GLY A 99 -36.04 -15.25 30.19
N PHE A 100 -37.33 -15.14 29.91
CA PHE A 100 -37.87 -14.99 28.56
C PHE A 100 -37.43 -13.66 27.90
N LEU A 101 -37.41 -12.55 28.65
CA LEU A 101 -36.86 -11.27 28.18
C LEU A 101 -35.37 -11.36 27.86
N ALA A 102 -34.58 -12.04 28.69
CA ALA A 102 -33.15 -12.23 28.45
C ALA A 102 -32.89 -13.08 27.20
N ILE A 103 -33.66 -14.16 27.00
CA ILE A 103 -33.56 -15.02 25.82
C ILE A 103 -34.01 -14.28 24.55
N THR A 104 -35.15 -13.58 24.58
CA THR A 104 -35.61 -12.81 23.42
C THR A 104 -34.65 -11.66 23.09
N THR A 105 -34.11 -10.94 24.08
CA THR A 105 -33.06 -9.94 23.87
C THR A 105 -31.79 -10.54 23.27
N ALA A 106 -31.32 -11.70 23.75
CA ALA A 106 -30.15 -12.37 23.19
C ALA A 106 -30.37 -12.82 21.73
N VAL A 107 -31.55 -13.35 21.41
CA VAL A 107 -31.94 -13.69 20.03
C VAL A 107 -32.00 -12.43 19.16
N LEU A 108 -32.63 -11.35 19.62
CA LEU A 108 -32.70 -10.08 18.90
C LEU A 108 -31.31 -9.50 18.61
N VAL A 109 -30.41 -9.45 19.61
CA VAL A 109 -29.02 -9.00 19.42
C VAL A 109 -28.28 -9.88 18.41
N LYS A 110 -28.52 -11.20 18.42
CA LYS A 110 -27.86 -12.14 17.49
C LYS A 110 -28.43 -12.09 16.07
N VAL A 111 -29.72 -11.76 15.89
CA VAL A 111 -30.39 -11.63 14.59
C VAL A 111 -30.14 -10.26 13.95
N PHE A 112 -30.29 -9.17 14.70
CA PHE A 112 -30.14 -7.81 14.17
C PHE A 112 -28.69 -7.34 14.09
N GLN A 113 -27.76 -7.99 14.82
CA GLN A 113 -26.33 -7.65 14.87
C GLN A 113 -26.09 -6.12 14.91
N PRO A 114 -26.57 -5.41 15.97
CA PRO A 114 -26.72 -3.95 15.94
C PRO A 114 -25.41 -3.19 15.68
N TYR A 115 -24.26 -3.76 16.04
CA TYR A 115 -22.95 -3.24 15.67
C TYR A 115 -22.76 -3.18 14.14
N ASP A 116 -23.06 -4.26 13.41
CA ASP A 116 -22.90 -4.34 11.95
C ASP A 116 -23.88 -3.42 11.22
N LEU A 117 -25.08 -3.20 11.79
CA LEU A 117 -26.05 -2.24 11.27
C LEU A 117 -25.54 -0.79 11.42
N ILE A 118 -25.07 -0.42 12.62
CA ILE A 118 -24.49 0.91 12.88
C ILE A 118 -23.22 1.13 12.05
N PHE A 119 -22.39 0.11 11.89
CA PHE A 119 -21.17 0.17 11.08
C PHE A 119 -21.49 0.33 9.59
N LYS A 120 -22.46 -0.42 9.04
CA LYS A 120 -22.94 -0.23 7.65
C LYS A 120 -23.51 1.17 7.43
N TRP A 121 -24.25 1.72 8.38
CA TRP A 121 -24.76 3.08 8.29
C TRP A 121 -23.62 4.12 8.34
N LYS A 122 -22.66 3.97 9.25
CA LYS A 122 -21.45 4.82 9.33
C LYS A 122 -20.48 4.68 8.15
N LEU A 123 -20.62 3.66 7.31
CA LEU A 123 -19.83 3.50 6.09
C LEU A 123 -20.39 4.29 4.90
N ILE A 124 -21.62 4.80 4.97
CA ILE A 124 -22.20 5.61 3.90
C ILE A 124 -21.56 7.00 3.92
N MET A 125 -21.01 7.42 2.77
CA MET A 125 -20.50 8.78 2.60
C MET A 125 -21.67 9.77 2.56
N ALA A 126 -21.64 10.74 3.45
CA ALA A 126 -22.57 11.86 3.52
C ALA A 126 -21.84 13.08 4.10
N GLU A 127 -22.33 14.28 3.79
CA GLU A 127 -21.76 15.52 4.30
C GLU A 127 -21.70 15.54 5.84
N GLY A 128 -20.55 15.91 6.40
CA GLY A 128 -20.28 15.87 7.84
C GLY A 128 -20.07 14.46 8.44
N GLY A 129 -20.21 13.39 7.65
CA GLY A 129 -20.04 12.01 8.09
C GLY A 129 -18.59 11.68 8.49
N GLU A 130 -18.42 10.85 9.52
CA GLU A 130 -17.10 10.47 10.05
C GLU A 130 -16.20 9.82 8.99
N ILE A 131 -16.72 8.84 8.25
CA ILE A 131 -15.97 8.17 7.17
C ILE A 131 -15.69 9.09 5.99
N PHE A 132 -16.56 10.06 5.73
CA PHE A 132 -16.41 11.05 4.66
C PHE A 132 -15.29 12.04 4.98
N ASN A 133 -15.26 12.58 6.21
CA ASN A 133 -14.20 13.47 6.67
C ASN A 133 -12.83 12.76 6.67
N LEU A 134 -12.80 11.48 7.12
CA LEU A 134 -11.60 10.63 7.09
C LEU A 134 -11.16 10.21 5.68
N TRP A 135 -12.05 10.24 4.70
CA TRP A 135 -11.73 9.99 3.29
C TRP A 135 -11.20 11.25 2.61
N ALA A 136 -11.90 12.38 2.75
CA ALA A 136 -11.57 13.65 2.09
C ALA A 136 -10.32 14.34 2.66
N GLN A 137 -10.03 14.15 3.96
CA GLN A 137 -8.77 14.58 4.57
C GLN A 137 -8.26 13.49 5.55
N PRO A 138 -7.60 12.44 5.05
CA PRO A 138 -7.15 11.32 5.86
C PRO A 138 -6.02 11.75 6.83
N PRO A 139 -6.14 11.50 8.15
CA PRO A 139 -5.19 11.96 9.16
C PRO A 139 -3.95 11.07 9.23
N VAL A 140 -3.24 10.93 8.10
CA VAL A 140 -2.05 10.08 7.95
C VAL A 140 -0.90 10.83 7.27
N ASP A 141 0.28 10.69 7.83
CA ASP A 141 1.50 11.28 7.29
C ASP A 141 2.14 10.34 6.26
N LEU A 142 1.86 10.56 4.98
CA LEU A 142 2.50 9.84 3.88
C LEU A 142 3.86 10.46 3.55
N TYR A 143 4.92 9.64 3.52
CA TYR A 143 6.28 10.07 3.17
C TYR A 143 6.81 9.32 1.95
N ILE A 144 7.11 10.06 0.88
CA ILE A 144 7.77 9.56 -0.31
C ILE A 144 9.28 9.67 -0.12
N LYS A 145 10.01 8.56 -0.18
CA LYS A 145 11.48 8.54 -0.25
C LYS A 145 11.93 8.33 -1.69
N ILE A 146 12.43 9.38 -2.34
CA ILE A 146 12.93 9.34 -3.72
C ILE A 146 14.43 9.06 -3.71
N TYR A 147 14.87 8.18 -4.60
CA TYR A 147 16.28 7.88 -4.83
C TYR A 147 16.57 8.04 -6.33
N LEU A 148 17.61 8.83 -6.65
CA LEU A 148 18.07 9.07 -8.01
C LEU A 148 19.23 8.13 -8.35
N PHE A 149 19.44 7.86 -9.63
CA PHE A 149 20.55 7.04 -10.13
C PHE A 149 21.52 7.93 -10.90
N ASN A 150 22.49 8.48 -10.17
CA ASN A 150 23.50 9.42 -10.66
C ASN A 150 24.48 8.71 -11.60
N ILE A 151 24.69 9.24 -12.80
CA ILE A 151 25.56 8.65 -13.83
C ILE A 151 27.02 9.00 -13.55
N THR A 152 27.89 8.00 -13.44
CA THR A 152 29.31 8.22 -13.10
C THR A 152 30.28 8.18 -14.29
N ASN A 153 29.91 7.56 -15.42
CA ASN A 153 30.77 7.43 -16.61
C ASN A 153 30.13 7.99 -17.90
N ALA A 154 29.53 9.17 -17.80
CA ALA A 154 28.77 9.80 -18.89
C ALA A 154 29.55 9.87 -20.23
N GLU A 155 30.81 10.33 -20.20
CA GLU A 155 31.65 10.45 -21.40
C GLU A 155 31.95 9.08 -22.03
N ASP A 156 32.34 8.09 -21.24
CA ASP A 156 32.68 6.74 -21.71
C ASP A 156 31.48 6.01 -22.31
N PHE A 157 30.30 6.19 -21.72
CA PHE A 157 29.06 5.65 -22.25
C PHE A 157 28.67 6.31 -23.58
N LEU A 158 28.75 7.65 -23.68
CA LEU A 158 28.44 8.38 -24.93
C LEU A 158 29.47 8.13 -26.04
N ALA A 159 30.73 7.88 -25.69
CA ALA A 159 31.77 7.41 -26.61
C ALA A 159 31.62 5.92 -26.99
N GLY A 160 30.73 5.16 -26.33
CA GLY A 160 30.54 3.73 -26.54
C GLY A 160 31.71 2.86 -26.06
N ARG A 161 32.56 3.38 -25.16
CA ARG A 161 33.70 2.67 -24.55
C ARG A 161 33.26 1.75 -23.42
N GLU A 162 32.25 2.15 -22.66
CA GLU A 162 31.72 1.40 -21.53
C GLU A 162 30.18 1.28 -21.54
N GLN A 163 29.65 0.37 -20.72
CA GLN A 163 28.23 0.37 -20.35
C GLN A 163 27.95 1.43 -19.28
N LEU A 164 26.71 1.91 -19.20
CA LEU A 164 26.30 2.97 -18.27
C LEU A 164 26.44 2.50 -16.81
N LYS A 165 27.29 3.19 -16.03
CA LYS A 165 27.45 3.02 -14.59
C LYS A 165 26.63 4.08 -13.86
N VAL A 166 25.91 3.67 -12.82
CA VAL A 166 25.08 4.54 -11.99
C VAL A 166 25.25 4.24 -10.50
N GLU A 167 25.16 5.28 -9.68
CA GLU A 167 25.18 5.19 -8.22
C GLU A 167 23.89 5.74 -7.62
N GLN A 168 23.38 5.11 -6.56
CA GLN A 168 22.13 5.51 -5.92
C GLN A 168 22.36 6.70 -4.98
N VAL A 169 21.64 7.81 -5.21
CA VAL A 169 21.73 9.05 -4.42
C VAL A 169 20.36 9.38 -3.81
N GLY A 170 20.33 9.60 -2.51
CA GLY A 170 19.13 9.91 -1.73
C GLY A 170 19.35 9.59 -0.24
N PRO A 171 18.28 9.42 0.54
CA PRO A 171 16.89 9.69 0.18
C PRO A 171 16.59 11.19 0.07
N TYR A 172 15.82 11.58 -0.93
CA TYR A 172 15.14 12.87 -0.99
C TYR A 172 13.70 12.66 -0.51
N VAL A 173 13.32 13.22 0.65
CA VAL A 173 12.05 12.91 1.30
C VAL A 173 11.04 14.05 1.20
N TYR A 174 9.83 13.71 0.76
CA TYR A 174 8.70 14.62 0.68
C TYR A 174 7.52 14.03 1.45
N LYS A 175 6.77 14.88 2.17
CA LYS A 175 5.47 14.53 2.75
C LYS A 175 4.40 14.76 1.68
N GLU A 176 3.65 13.73 1.33
CA GLU A 176 2.44 13.84 0.50
C GLU A 176 1.28 14.21 1.42
N ILE A 177 0.71 15.39 1.23
CA ILE A 177 -0.57 15.76 1.85
C ILE A 177 -1.64 15.39 0.83
N MET A 178 -2.52 14.45 1.16
CA MET A 178 -3.57 13.95 0.28
C MET A 178 -4.92 14.51 0.71
N THR A 179 -5.64 15.14 -0.22
CA THR A 179 -6.99 15.71 0.01
C THR A 179 -7.88 15.55 -1.22
N HIS A 180 -9.17 15.31 -0.99
CA HIS A 180 -10.20 15.39 -2.02
C HIS A 180 -10.96 16.71 -1.86
N GLU A 181 -10.70 17.64 -2.78
CA GLU A 181 -11.25 18.99 -2.75
C GLU A 181 -12.52 19.10 -3.61
N ASN A 182 -13.31 20.17 -3.39
CA ASN A 182 -14.51 20.51 -4.18
C ASN A 182 -15.52 19.34 -4.31
N VAL A 183 -15.75 18.58 -3.24
CA VAL A 183 -16.59 17.38 -3.30
C VAL A 183 -18.06 17.72 -3.50
N ILE A 184 -18.68 17.11 -4.51
CA ILE A 184 -20.10 17.24 -4.87
C ILE A 184 -20.76 15.86 -4.77
N PHE A 185 -21.90 15.77 -4.06
CA PHE A 185 -22.72 14.56 -4.03
C PHE A 185 -23.69 14.54 -5.21
N ASN A 186 -23.75 13.44 -5.94
CA ASN A 186 -24.54 13.25 -7.16
C ASN A 186 -25.82 12.45 -6.87
N GLU A 187 -26.88 12.68 -7.65
CA GLU A 187 -28.17 11.97 -7.48
C GLU A 187 -28.10 10.45 -7.72
N ASN A 188 -27.09 9.97 -8.44
CA ASN A 188 -26.86 8.56 -8.77
C ASN A 188 -26.06 7.79 -7.68
N ASP A 189 -26.13 8.23 -6.43
CA ASP A 189 -25.44 7.65 -5.27
C ASP A 189 -23.89 7.63 -5.38
N THR A 190 -23.32 8.51 -6.19
CA THR A 190 -21.87 8.78 -6.26
C THR A 190 -21.53 10.16 -5.69
N MET A 191 -20.24 10.42 -5.51
CA MET A 191 -19.70 11.75 -5.19
C MET A 191 -18.48 12.02 -6.07
N SER A 192 -18.34 13.24 -6.59
CA SER A 192 -17.24 13.67 -7.46
C SER A 192 -16.35 14.70 -6.76
N SER A 193 -15.04 14.62 -6.95
CA SER A 193 -14.04 15.47 -6.27
C SER A 193 -12.82 15.78 -7.15
N SER A 194 -12.13 16.87 -6.84
CA SER A 194 -10.80 17.18 -7.39
C SER A 194 -9.70 16.64 -6.46
N PRO A 195 -8.88 15.66 -6.88
CA PRO A 195 -7.76 15.17 -6.07
C PRO A 195 -6.65 16.23 -5.95
N SER A 196 -6.03 16.30 -4.77
CA SER A 196 -4.97 17.26 -4.45
C SER A 196 -3.90 16.56 -3.60
N HIS A 197 -2.66 16.56 -4.10
CA HIS A 197 -1.53 15.83 -3.49
C HIS A 197 -0.24 16.67 -3.41
N PRO A 198 -0.23 17.88 -2.80
CA PRO A 198 0.98 18.69 -2.69
C PRO A 198 2.10 17.97 -1.91
N LEU A 199 3.33 18.06 -2.44
CA LEU A 199 4.53 17.44 -1.89
C LEU A 199 5.38 18.45 -1.12
N VAL A 200 5.53 18.25 0.19
CA VAL A 200 6.25 19.17 1.10
C VAL A 200 7.60 18.59 1.50
N TRP A 201 8.70 19.25 1.13
CA TRP A 201 10.08 18.81 1.41
C TRP A 201 10.35 18.56 2.90
N GLN A 202 11.01 17.45 3.22
CA GLN A 202 11.33 17.00 4.58
C GLN A 202 12.85 16.87 4.78
N GLN A 203 13.52 18.01 4.95
CA GLN A 203 14.98 18.09 5.14
C GLN A 203 15.47 17.14 6.27
N HIS A 204 14.75 17.08 7.39
CA HIS A 204 15.13 16.29 8.56
C HIS A 204 15.03 14.75 8.35
N LEU A 205 14.30 14.29 7.32
CA LEU A 205 14.21 12.87 6.94
C LEU A 205 15.10 12.51 5.75
N SER A 206 15.74 13.50 5.13
CA SER A 206 16.53 13.36 3.90
C SER A 206 18.02 13.10 4.17
N GLU A 207 18.38 12.69 5.39
CA GLU A 207 19.72 12.20 5.77
C GLU A 207 20.87 13.16 5.38
N GLY A 208 20.62 14.47 5.43
CA GLY A 208 21.56 15.53 5.09
C GLY A 208 21.57 15.96 3.61
N ARG A 209 20.84 15.26 2.73
CA ARG A 209 20.61 15.67 1.34
C ARG A 209 19.81 16.96 1.26
N ARG A 210 20.00 17.69 0.16
CA ARG A 210 19.33 18.97 -0.12
C ARG A 210 18.79 18.98 -1.54
N GLU A 211 17.75 19.77 -1.76
CA GLU A 211 17.09 19.89 -3.07
C GLU A 211 18.02 20.41 -4.18
N ASP A 212 19.03 21.21 -3.81
CA ASP A 212 20.05 21.76 -4.71
C ASP A 212 21.29 20.86 -4.89
N ASP A 213 21.30 19.64 -4.35
CA ASP A 213 22.42 18.71 -4.53
C ASP A 213 22.59 18.34 -6.03
N PRO A 214 23.81 18.49 -6.60
CA PRO A 214 24.06 18.26 -8.01
C PRO A 214 24.11 16.76 -8.36
N VAL A 215 23.47 16.41 -9.47
CA VAL A 215 23.40 15.05 -10.03
C VAL A 215 23.61 15.07 -11.54
N VAL A 216 24.22 14.03 -12.08
CA VAL A 216 24.42 13.82 -13.52
C VAL A 216 23.37 12.83 -14.00
N MET A 217 22.43 13.31 -14.82
CA MET A 217 21.19 12.59 -15.16
C MET A 217 20.90 12.65 -16.67
N LEU A 218 19.98 11.80 -17.14
CA LEU A 218 19.50 11.82 -18.53
C LEU A 218 18.70 13.09 -18.82
N ASN A 219 18.94 13.72 -19.97
CA ASN A 219 18.18 14.88 -20.44
C ASN A 219 16.81 14.43 -21.00
N ILE A 220 15.82 14.31 -20.11
CA ILE A 220 14.47 13.80 -20.43
C ILE A 220 13.84 14.60 -21.58
N ALA A 221 13.97 15.93 -21.60
CA ALA A 221 13.39 16.79 -22.63
C ALA A 221 14.00 16.52 -24.02
N MET A 222 15.32 16.46 -24.12
CA MET A 222 16.02 16.16 -25.39
C MET A 222 15.70 14.74 -25.87
N LEU A 223 15.74 13.74 -24.99
CA LEU A 223 15.47 12.35 -25.33
C LEU A 223 14.02 12.14 -25.76
N ALA A 224 13.07 12.78 -25.08
CA ALA A 224 11.66 12.81 -25.48
C ALA A 224 11.50 13.38 -26.88
N ILE A 225 11.87 14.63 -27.12
CA ILE A 225 11.67 15.32 -28.42
C ILE A 225 12.40 14.58 -29.55
N SER A 226 13.58 14.00 -29.28
CA SER A 226 14.31 13.15 -30.23
C SER A 226 13.58 11.84 -30.57
N HIS A 227 12.90 11.21 -29.61
CA HIS A 227 12.06 10.04 -29.86
C HIS A 227 10.79 10.41 -30.64
N LEU A 228 10.11 11.49 -30.27
CA LEU A 228 8.88 11.95 -30.95
C LEU A 228 9.16 12.25 -32.43
N THR A 229 10.23 13.00 -32.71
CA THR A 229 10.59 13.40 -34.08
C THR A 229 11.29 12.30 -34.90
N ALA A 230 11.66 11.15 -34.31
CA ALA A 230 12.44 10.10 -34.99
C ALA A 230 11.79 9.61 -36.31
N ASN A 231 10.46 9.57 -36.35
CA ASN A 231 9.66 9.11 -37.48
C ASN A 231 9.17 10.25 -38.40
N HIS A 232 9.45 11.52 -38.08
CA HIS A 232 9.02 12.67 -38.89
C HIS A 232 9.91 12.88 -40.13
N PRO A 233 9.46 13.67 -41.12
CA PRO A 233 10.23 13.96 -42.33
C PRO A 233 11.63 14.53 -42.07
N PHE A 234 12.54 14.31 -43.02
CA PHE A 234 13.95 14.68 -42.92
C PHE A 234 14.18 16.14 -42.49
N PHE A 235 13.41 17.10 -43.04
CA PHE A 235 13.53 18.52 -42.70
C PHE A 235 13.23 18.82 -41.22
N VAL A 236 12.22 18.18 -40.62
CA VAL A 236 11.90 18.34 -39.18
C VAL A 236 13.04 17.82 -38.32
N ARG A 237 13.58 16.65 -38.67
CA ARG A 237 14.71 16.02 -37.98
C ARG A 237 16.01 16.81 -38.12
N MET A 238 16.23 17.46 -39.27
CA MET A 238 17.34 18.39 -39.48
C MET A 238 17.17 19.68 -38.69
N ALA A 239 15.97 20.27 -38.65
CA ALA A 239 15.70 21.46 -37.84
C ALA A 239 15.97 21.21 -36.35
N LEU A 240 15.48 20.08 -35.81
CA LEU A 240 15.78 19.67 -34.43
C LEU A 240 17.29 19.44 -34.24
N LYS A 241 17.98 18.74 -35.16
CA LYS A 241 19.43 18.52 -35.05
C LYS A 241 20.20 19.84 -34.99
N THR A 242 19.88 20.80 -35.86
CA THR A 242 20.52 22.12 -35.89
C THR A 242 20.27 22.89 -34.59
N LEU A 243 19.04 22.85 -34.05
CA LEU A 243 18.73 23.44 -32.74
C LEU A 243 19.54 22.79 -31.61
N LEU A 244 19.55 21.45 -31.51
CA LEU A 244 20.26 20.75 -30.43
C LEU A 244 21.76 21.04 -30.46
N VAL A 245 22.38 21.14 -31.64
CA VAL A 245 23.79 21.55 -31.79
C VAL A 245 23.98 23.03 -31.43
N SER A 246 23.12 23.93 -31.91
CA SER A 246 23.21 25.37 -31.64
C SER A 246 23.06 25.71 -30.15
N THR A 247 22.13 25.03 -29.47
CA THR A 247 21.88 25.16 -28.02
C THR A 247 22.87 24.39 -27.15
N LYS A 248 23.79 23.61 -27.74
CA LYS A 248 24.69 22.68 -27.02
C LYS A 248 23.93 21.71 -26.10
N SER A 249 22.78 21.21 -26.56
CA SER A 249 21.95 20.26 -25.81
C SER A 249 22.59 18.87 -25.82
N GLU A 250 22.98 18.39 -24.63
CA GLU A 250 23.58 17.06 -24.44
C GLU A 250 22.57 16.05 -23.88
N PRO A 251 22.69 14.75 -24.22
CA PRO A 251 21.73 13.71 -23.82
C PRO A 251 21.88 13.28 -22.35
N ILE A 252 23.01 13.60 -21.73
CA ILE A 252 23.29 13.52 -20.30
C ILE A 252 23.64 14.94 -19.86
N VAL A 253 23.14 15.39 -18.72
CA VAL A 253 23.36 16.75 -18.19
C VAL A 253 23.59 16.73 -16.69
N GLN A 254 24.38 17.67 -16.19
CA GLN A 254 24.44 17.98 -14.77
C GLN A 254 23.30 18.95 -14.42
N THR A 255 22.57 18.66 -13.35
CA THR A 255 21.40 19.40 -12.87
C THR A 255 21.22 19.16 -11.37
N THR A 256 20.41 19.94 -10.67
CA THR A 256 20.06 19.65 -9.27
C THR A 256 19.00 18.56 -9.15
N ALA A 257 18.95 17.89 -7.99
CA ALA A 257 17.92 16.89 -7.71
C ALA A 257 16.49 17.46 -7.89
N LYS A 258 16.24 18.71 -7.45
CA LYS A 258 14.94 19.39 -7.60
C LYS A 258 14.57 19.67 -9.05
N GLU A 259 15.49 20.20 -9.86
CA GLU A 259 15.25 20.48 -11.28
C GLU A 259 14.96 19.19 -12.07
N PHE A 260 15.61 18.07 -11.74
CA PHE A 260 15.30 16.79 -12.36
C PHE A 260 13.92 16.24 -11.96
N MET A 261 13.55 16.35 -10.67
CA MET A 261 12.28 15.84 -10.16
C MET A 261 11.07 16.71 -10.55
N PHE A 262 11.15 18.02 -10.36
CA PHE A 262 10.04 18.97 -10.53
C PHE A 262 10.15 19.82 -11.81
N GLY A 263 11.24 19.65 -12.57
CA GLY A 263 11.46 20.34 -13.82
C GLY A 263 11.98 21.76 -13.64
N TYR A 264 12.47 22.30 -14.75
CA TYR A 264 12.92 23.68 -14.88
C TYR A 264 12.39 24.26 -16.20
N PRO A 265 12.10 25.57 -16.26
CA PRO A 265 11.79 26.24 -17.52
C PRO A 265 13.04 26.22 -18.41
N SER A 266 12.91 25.76 -19.65
CA SER A 266 14.04 25.66 -20.59
C SER A 266 13.64 26.03 -22.02
N ALA A 267 14.61 26.45 -22.83
CA ALA A 267 14.37 26.84 -24.22
C ALA A 267 13.80 25.69 -25.08
N LEU A 268 14.14 24.44 -24.78
CA LEU A 268 13.56 23.27 -25.45
C LEU A 268 12.08 23.09 -25.08
N ALA A 269 11.70 23.46 -23.85
CA ALA A 269 10.34 23.38 -23.37
C ALA A 269 9.46 24.44 -24.07
N THR A 270 9.90 25.70 -24.11
CA THR A 270 9.25 26.78 -24.91
C THR A 270 9.10 26.40 -26.39
N LEU A 271 10.10 25.75 -26.97
CA LEU A 271 10.05 25.27 -28.35
C LEU A 271 9.05 24.11 -28.54
N GLY A 272 8.95 23.20 -27.57
CA GLY A 272 7.95 22.14 -27.54
C GLY A 272 6.53 22.69 -27.64
N ASN A 273 6.21 23.72 -26.83
CA ASN A 273 4.92 24.43 -26.91
C ASN A 273 4.68 25.08 -28.29
N THR A 274 5.74 25.59 -28.94
CA THR A 274 5.62 26.27 -30.23
C THR A 274 5.40 25.30 -31.39
N PHE A 275 6.07 24.14 -31.39
CA PHE A 275 6.03 23.19 -32.50
C PHE A 275 5.00 22.06 -32.32
N LEU A 276 4.57 21.77 -31.08
CA LEU A 276 3.67 20.67 -30.73
C LEU A 276 2.61 21.10 -29.69
N PRO A 277 1.88 22.21 -29.89
CA PRO A 277 1.04 22.86 -28.87
C PRO A 277 -0.06 21.97 -28.27
N ASN A 278 -0.56 21.00 -29.04
CA ASN A 278 -1.66 20.11 -28.62
C ASN A 278 -1.18 18.81 -27.95
N TRP A 279 0.12 18.64 -27.68
CA TRP A 279 0.68 17.37 -27.19
C TRP A 279 1.00 17.39 -25.69
N ILE A 280 1.77 18.39 -25.24
CA ILE A 280 2.24 18.55 -23.86
C ILE A 280 2.33 20.05 -23.58
N SER A 281 1.88 20.50 -22.41
CA SER A 281 2.21 21.83 -21.86
C SER A 281 3.65 21.82 -21.33
N PHE A 282 4.60 22.05 -22.22
CA PHE A 282 6.04 22.09 -21.94
C PHE A 282 6.47 23.38 -21.21
N GLU A 283 5.80 23.77 -20.13
CA GLU A 283 6.29 24.87 -19.25
C GLU A 283 7.37 24.37 -18.29
N LYS A 284 7.28 23.10 -17.88
CA LYS A 284 8.29 22.37 -17.10
C LYS A 284 8.40 20.94 -17.61
N VAL A 285 9.57 20.32 -17.43
CA VAL A 285 9.79 18.89 -17.74
C VAL A 285 10.34 18.19 -16.49
N GLY A 286 9.49 18.07 -15.47
CA GLY A 286 9.78 17.32 -14.25
C GLY A 286 9.04 15.99 -14.21
N LEU A 287 9.71 14.90 -13.84
CA LEU A 287 9.07 13.58 -13.79
C LEU A 287 8.01 13.49 -12.68
N ILE A 288 8.26 14.07 -11.51
CA ILE A 288 7.32 14.13 -10.38
C ILE A 288 6.24 15.18 -10.63
N ASP A 289 6.60 16.37 -11.12
CA ASP A 289 5.65 17.46 -11.47
C ASP A 289 4.55 16.94 -12.43
N ARG A 290 4.90 16.22 -13.49
CA ARG A 290 3.92 15.62 -14.42
C ARG A 290 3.12 14.44 -13.83
N MET A 291 3.62 13.77 -12.80
CA MET A 291 2.90 12.68 -12.10
C MET A 291 1.90 13.20 -11.05
N TYR A 292 2.12 14.42 -10.53
CA TYR A 292 1.31 15.07 -9.49
C TYR A 292 0.55 16.33 -10.00
N ASP A 293 0.51 16.56 -11.32
CA ASP A 293 -0.33 17.59 -11.96
C ASP A 293 -1.80 17.15 -12.02
N PHE A 294 -2.58 17.43 -10.98
CA PHE A 294 -4.03 17.12 -10.91
C PHE A 294 -4.93 18.24 -11.47
N SER A 295 -4.37 19.28 -12.12
CA SER A 295 -5.08 20.50 -12.55
C SER A 295 -6.29 20.31 -13.47
N THR A 296 -6.40 19.15 -14.12
CA THR A 296 -7.48 18.78 -15.06
C THR A 296 -8.18 17.48 -14.68
N ASP A 297 -8.02 17.04 -13.42
CA ASP A 297 -8.60 15.80 -12.92
C ASP A 297 -9.86 16.05 -12.10
N PHE A 298 -10.82 15.14 -12.29
CA PHE A 298 -11.94 14.92 -11.39
C PHE A 298 -12.16 13.42 -11.29
N GLU A 299 -12.49 12.97 -10.09
CA GLU A 299 -12.60 11.57 -9.71
C GLU A 299 -13.98 11.36 -9.08
N THR A 300 -14.66 10.27 -9.44
CA THR A 300 -16.01 9.98 -8.93
C THR A 300 -16.00 8.65 -8.22
N PHE A 301 -16.52 8.63 -7.00
CA PHE A 301 -16.51 7.49 -6.08
C PHE A 301 -17.93 7.12 -5.66
N TYR A 302 -18.18 5.85 -5.33
CA TYR A 302 -19.47 5.45 -4.77
C TYR A 302 -19.63 5.96 -3.33
N THR A 303 -20.81 6.48 -2.99
CA THR A 303 -21.14 6.84 -1.61
C THR A 303 -21.29 5.60 -0.71
N GLY A 304 -21.60 4.45 -1.29
CA GLY A 304 -21.96 3.23 -0.57
C GLY A 304 -23.37 3.23 0.03
N LYS A 305 -24.22 4.21 -0.30
CA LYS A 305 -25.65 4.24 0.06
C LYS A 305 -26.41 3.03 -0.53
N SER A 306 -26.04 2.60 -1.73
CA SER A 306 -26.51 1.38 -2.39
C SER A 306 -25.87 0.11 -1.81
N ASN A 307 -24.52 0.07 -1.75
CA ASN A 307 -23.76 -0.99 -1.08
C ASN A 307 -22.67 -0.40 -0.15
N PRO A 308 -22.82 -0.47 1.18
CA PRO A 308 -21.83 0.06 2.12
C PRO A 308 -20.43 -0.56 2.01
N ALA A 309 -20.30 -1.72 1.35
CA ALA A 309 -19.00 -2.32 1.06
C ALA A 309 -18.16 -1.48 0.07
N GLU A 310 -18.79 -0.77 -0.86
CA GLU A 310 -18.15 -0.07 -1.99
C GLU A 310 -17.91 1.43 -1.75
N SER A 311 -18.28 1.92 -0.57
CA SER A 311 -18.03 3.31 -0.13
C SER A 311 -16.58 3.74 -0.36
N GLY A 312 -16.38 4.87 -1.04
CA GLY A 312 -15.05 5.43 -1.33
C GLY A 312 -14.21 4.67 -2.35
N LEU A 313 -14.81 3.76 -3.13
CA LEU A 313 -14.16 3.15 -4.30
C LEU A 313 -14.51 3.92 -5.58
N TYR A 314 -13.59 3.93 -6.56
CA TYR A 314 -13.80 4.60 -7.86
C TYR A 314 -15.01 4.03 -8.60
N ALA A 315 -15.85 4.92 -9.11
CA ALA A 315 -16.80 4.67 -10.19
C ALA A 315 -16.19 5.13 -11.53
N THR A 316 -15.67 6.36 -11.60
CA THR A 316 -15.02 6.90 -12.83
C THR A 316 -13.84 7.83 -12.52
N TYR A 317 -12.95 8.00 -13.50
CA TYR A 317 -11.84 8.97 -13.51
C TYR A 317 -11.95 9.79 -14.78
N ARG A 318 -11.97 11.13 -14.66
CA ARG A 318 -12.25 12.06 -15.77
C ARG A 318 -13.54 11.74 -16.54
N GLY A 319 -14.53 11.14 -15.85
CA GLY A 319 -15.84 10.77 -16.38
C GLY A 319 -15.96 9.35 -16.93
N GLU A 320 -14.85 8.64 -17.14
CA GLU A 320 -14.83 7.28 -17.71
C GLU A 320 -14.53 6.20 -16.67
N ALA A 321 -15.18 5.03 -16.78
CA ALA A 321 -14.89 3.85 -15.95
C ALA A 321 -13.68 3.03 -16.48
N SER A 322 -13.21 3.35 -17.68
CA SER A 322 -12.06 2.69 -18.34
C SER A 322 -11.03 3.70 -18.83
N LEU A 323 -9.75 3.39 -18.58
CA LEU A 323 -8.63 4.22 -18.98
C LEU A 323 -8.38 4.17 -20.50
N PRO A 324 -8.46 5.28 -21.24
CA PRO A 324 -8.38 5.29 -22.71
C PRO A 324 -6.99 4.95 -23.27
N GLN A 325 -5.96 4.83 -22.41
CA GLN A 325 -4.64 4.39 -22.83
C GLN A 325 -4.50 2.86 -22.99
N TRP A 326 -5.44 2.05 -22.49
CA TRP A 326 -5.34 0.58 -22.53
C TRP A 326 -6.47 -0.08 -23.32
N GLU A 327 -6.14 -1.16 -24.02
CA GLU A 327 -7.10 -2.05 -24.68
C GLU A 327 -7.56 -3.13 -23.68
N ASN A 328 -8.77 -3.66 -23.85
CA ASN A 328 -9.41 -4.67 -22.99
C ASN A 328 -9.71 -4.24 -21.55
N GLU A 329 -10.87 -4.68 -21.06
CA GLU A 329 -11.39 -4.36 -19.72
C GLU A 329 -10.39 -4.65 -18.59
N HIS A 330 -9.68 -5.79 -18.65
CA HIS A 330 -8.67 -6.16 -17.65
C HIS A 330 -7.57 -5.11 -17.45
N CYS A 331 -7.12 -4.44 -18.53
CA CYS A 331 -6.10 -3.41 -18.44
C CYS A 331 -6.66 -2.00 -18.25
N SER A 332 -7.91 -1.73 -18.67
CA SER A 332 -8.52 -0.40 -18.66
C SER A 332 -9.42 -0.10 -17.45
N ASN A 333 -10.19 -1.08 -16.96
CA ASN A 333 -11.30 -0.88 -16.01
C ASN A 333 -10.77 -0.52 -14.60
N ILE A 334 -11.08 0.70 -14.16
CA ILE A 334 -10.76 1.22 -12.80
C ILE A 334 -11.93 1.15 -11.82
N GLU A 335 -13.12 0.73 -12.26
CA GLU A 335 -14.32 0.60 -11.44
C GLU A 335 -14.05 -0.30 -10.23
N HIS A 336 -14.56 0.11 -9.06
CA HIS A 336 -14.29 -0.47 -7.75
C HIS A 336 -12.82 -0.51 -7.31
N ALA A 337 -11.92 0.28 -7.93
CA ALA A 337 -10.56 0.48 -7.41
C ALA A 337 -10.55 1.32 -6.13
N SER A 338 -9.49 1.16 -5.34
CA SER A 338 -9.11 2.07 -4.25
C SER A 338 -8.02 3.05 -4.70
N ASP A 339 -8.11 4.29 -4.23
CA ASP A 339 -7.08 5.34 -4.29
C ASP A 339 -5.98 5.17 -3.22
N GLY A 340 -6.17 4.25 -2.27
CA GLY A 340 -5.32 4.02 -1.10
C GLY A 340 -5.77 4.73 0.18
N THR A 341 -6.80 5.58 0.14
CA THR A 341 -7.44 6.14 1.34
C THR A 341 -8.41 5.13 1.94
N LYS A 342 -9.26 4.54 1.10
CA LYS A 342 -10.30 3.60 1.50
C LYS A 342 -10.34 2.39 0.58
N PHE A 343 -10.28 1.21 1.18
CA PHE A 343 -10.48 -0.07 0.51
C PHE A 343 -11.91 -0.58 0.76
N LYS A 344 -12.32 -1.59 -0.03
CA LYS A 344 -13.62 -2.25 0.08
C LYS A 344 -13.83 -2.75 1.52
N SER A 345 -15.04 -2.55 2.04
CA SER A 345 -15.40 -3.00 3.40
C SER A 345 -15.85 -4.47 3.38
N PHE A 346 -15.73 -5.17 4.50
CA PHE A 346 -16.12 -6.59 4.67
C PHE A 346 -15.32 -7.63 3.85
N LEU A 347 -14.05 -7.32 3.52
CA LEU A 347 -13.15 -8.18 2.74
C LEU A 347 -13.10 -9.65 3.20
N LEU A 348 -13.30 -10.57 2.25
CA LEU A 348 -13.16 -12.01 2.46
C LEU A 348 -11.69 -12.48 2.35
N PRO A 349 -11.31 -13.62 2.97
CA PRO A 349 -9.90 -14.07 2.98
C PRO A 349 -9.27 -14.31 1.61
N ASN A 350 -10.07 -14.66 0.61
CA ASN A 350 -9.63 -15.00 -0.75
C ASN A 350 -9.96 -13.89 -1.76
N GLU A 351 -10.32 -12.69 -1.29
CA GLU A 351 -10.76 -11.57 -2.13
C GLU A 351 -9.58 -10.70 -2.55
N THR A 352 -9.43 -10.48 -3.87
CA THR A 352 -8.50 -9.52 -4.45
C THR A 352 -9.09 -8.12 -4.43
N VAL A 353 -8.23 -7.10 -4.30
CA VAL A 353 -8.65 -5.70 -4.20
C VAL A 353 -7.96 -4.89 -5.30
N LYS A 354 -8.73 -4.21 -6.15
CA LYS A 354 -8.19 -3.36 -7.21
C LYS A 354 -7.66 -2.04 -6.60
N PHE A 355 -6.48 -1.61 -7.02
CA PHE A 355 -5.86 -0.34 -6.61
C PHE A 355 -5.48 0.49 -7.84
N PHE A 356 -5.75 1.79 -7.78
CA PHE A 356 -5.44 2.73 -8.86
C PHE A 356 -4.96 4.07 -8.30
N ARG A 357 -3.88 4.59 -8.88
CA ARG A 357 -3.46 5.99 -8.77
C ARG A 357 -3.00 6.49 -10.13
N LYS A 358 -3.23 7.78 -10.41
CA LYS A 358 -2.73 8.48 -11.59
C LYS A 358 -1.26 8.20 -11.89
N SER A 359 -0.40 8.27 -10.87
CA SER A 359 1.05 8.04 -10.95
C SER A 359 1.45 6.64 -11.47
N MET A 360 0.55 5.65 -11.40
CA MET A 360 0.76 4.31 -11.95
C MET A 360 0.16 4.13 -13.35
N CYS A 361 -0.74 5.02 -13.77
CA CYS A 361 -1.42 5.04 -15.07
C CYS A 361 -2.20 3.76 -15.46
N ARG A 362 -2.42 2.83 -14.53
CA ARG A 362 -3.22 1.59 -14.70
C ARG A 362 -3.72 1.07 -13.35
N PRO A 363 -4.84 0.32 -13.31
CA PRO A 363 -5.19 -0.48 -12.14
C PRO A 363 -4.18 -1.63 -11.95
N ILE A 364 -4.01 -2.08 -10.70
CA ILE A 364 -3.30 -3.33 -10.34
C ILE A 364 -4.07 -4.02 -9.21
N HIS A 365 -4.10 -5.35 -9.20
CA HIS A 365 -4.73 -6.11 -8.13
C HIS A 365 -3.78 -6.34 -6.96
N LEU A 366 -4.35 -6.26 -5.76
CA LEU A 366 -3.73 -6.63 -4.50
C LEU A 366 -4.30 -7.97 -4.04
N TYR A 367 -3.43 -8.90 -3.65
CA TYR A 367 -3.81 -10.16 -3.01
C TYR A 367 -3.36 -10.20 -1.55
N ARG A 368 -4.12 -10.93 -0.72
CA ARG A 368 -3.83 -11.08 0.71
C ARG A 368 -2.66 -12.06 0.91
N VAL A 369 -1.72 -11.69 1.77
CA VAL A 369 -0.59 -12.54 2.19
C VAL A 369 -0.52 -12.71 3.70
N GLY A 370 -0.31 -13.96 4.11
CA GLY A 370 -0.09 -14.35 5.50
C GLY A 370 -1.29 -14.22 6.44
N GLU A 371 -0.99 -14.33 7.72
CA GLU A 371 -1.98 -14.34 8.80
C GLU A 371 -2.43 -12.93 9.23
N LYS A 372 -3.40 -12.90 10.15
CA LYS A 372 -3.94 -11.67 10.72
C LYS A 372 -2.90 -10.98 11.60
N LYS A 373 -2.43 -9.79 11.20
CA LYS A 373 -1.47 -8.99 11.97
C LYS A 373 -2.21 -8.04 12.91
N LYS A 374 -1.71 -7.90 14.15
CA LYS A 374 -2.21 -6.92 15.12
C LYS A 374 -1.33 -5.67 15.09
N ILE A 375 -1.95 -4.50 14.95
CA ILE A 375 -1.28 -3.19 14.89
C ILE A 375 -1.96 -2.31 15.94
N GLY A 376 -1.28 -2.09 17.07
CA GLY A 376 -1.89 -1.45 18.24
C GLY A 376 -3.09 -2.25 18.77
N SER A 377 -4.25 -1.60 18.88
CA SER A 377 -5.53 -2.23 19.22
C SER A 377 -6.18 -2.96 18.04
N LEU A 378 -5.89 -2.55 16.80
CA LEU A 378 -6.54 -3.04 15.59
C LEU A 378 -5.92 -4.35 15.08
N SER A 379 -6.68 -5.08 14.26
CA SER A 379 -6.20 -6.29 13.57
C SER A 379 -6.53 -6.22 12.09
N GLY A 380 -5.53 -6.38 11.24
CA GLY A 380 -5.67 -6.32 9.77
C GLY A 380 -4.97 -7.48 9.08
N TYR A 381 -4.91 -7.40 7.75
CA TYR A 381 -4.22 -8.34 6.88
C TYR A 381 -3.19 -7.60 6.03
N SER A 382 -2.09 -8.25 5.68
CA SER A 382 -1.19 -7.70 4.66
C SER A 382 -1.75 -7.99 3.27
N TYR A 383 -1.75 -6.98 2.42
CA TYR A 383 -2.03 -7.09 0.98
C TYR A 383 -0.78 -6.64 0.21
N VAL A 384 -0.49 -7.29 -0.91
CA VAL A 384 0.64 -6.99 -1.81
C VAL A 384 0.17 -7.04 -3.26
N PHE A 385 0.90 -6.35 -4.14
CA PHE A 385 0.64 -6.39 -5.59
C PHE A 385 0.78 -7.80 -6.15
N GLU A 386 -0.09 -8.16 -7.10
CA GLU A 386 -0.07 -9.43 -7.83
C GLU A 386 1.33 -9.76 -8.40
N ASP A 387 1.73 -11.01 -8.25
CA ASP A 387 2.99 -11.50 -8.79
C ASP A 387 2.99 -11.33 -10.31
N ASN A 388 4.12 -10.87 -10.86
CA ASN A 388 4.23 -10.51 -12.27
C ASN A 388 3.27 -9.39 -12.74
N ALA A 389 2.73 -8.55 -11.85
CA ALA A 389 1.90 -7.39 -12.21
C ALA A 389 2.50 -6.54 -13.36
N PHE A 390 3.81 -6.31 -13.37
CA PHE A 390 4.54 -5.48 -14.35
C PHE A 390 5.23 -6.31 -15.46
N ASP A 391 4.85 -7.57 -15.63
CA ASP A 391 5.21 -8.38 -16.80
C ASP A 391 4.65 -7.78 -18.08
N ASN A 392 5.35 -7.97 -19.20
CA ASN A 392 5.02 -7.39 -20.50
C ASN A 392 4.04 -8.25 -21.34
N GLY A 393 3.47 -9.31 -20.78
CA GLY A 393 2.65 -10.29 -21.50
C GLY A 393 3.41 -11.55 -21.95
N VAL A 394 4.59 -11.81 -21.38
CA VAL A 394 5.39 -13.03 -21.62
C VAL A 394 5.15 -14.08 -20.53
N THR A 395 4.99 -13.67 -19.28
CA THR A 395 4.73 -14.56 -18.14
C THR A 395 3.25 -14.59 -17.78
N ASN A 396 2.55 -13.45 -17.89
CA ASN A 396 1.12 -13.35 -17.63
C ASN A 396 0.40 -12.88 -18.91
N ASP A 397 -0.30 -13.80 -19.57
CA ASP A 397 -1.02 -13.56 -20.83
C ASP A 397 -2.03 -12.41 -20.75
N ALA A 398 -2.61 -12.15 -19.58
CA ALA A 398 -3.56 -11.04 -19.38
C ALA A 398 -2.89 -9.66 -19.50
N ASN A 399 -1.61 -9.54 -19.13
CA ASN A 399 -0.86 -8.28 -19.21
C ASN A 399 -0.50 -7.85 -20.65
N LYS A 400 -0.79 -8.66 -21.68
CA LYS A 400 -0.48 -8.34 -23.08
C LYS A 400 -1.08 -7.00 -23.54
N CYS A 401 -2.20 -6.55 -22.97
CA CYS A 401 -2.78 -5.23 -23.30
C CYS A 401 -1.98 -4.02 -22.77
N PHE A 402 -1.03 -4.20 -21.84
CA PHE A 402 -0.08 -3.14 -21.47
C PHE A 402 1.06 -2.98 -22.50
N CYS A 403 1.27 -3.96 -23.39
CA CYS A 403 2.31 -3.96 -24.42
C CYS A 403 1.79 -3.46 -25.78
N ARG A 404 1.73 -2.13 -25.96
CA ARG A 404 1.37 -1.50 -27.25
C ARG A 404 2.32 -1.94 -28.39
N LYS A 405 1.74 -2.33 -29.54
CA LYS A 405 2.48 -2.88 -30.71
C LYS A 405 3.48 -1.88 -31.32
N ALA A 406 4.78 -2.05 -31.05
CA ALA A 406 5.87 -2.04 -32.05
C ALA A 406 7.26 -2.26 -31.43
N GLY A 407 7.88 -3.42 -31.73
CA GLY A 407 9.28 -3.71 -31.41
C GLY A 407 9.49 -4.59 -30.18
N ARG A 408 10.56 -5.38 -30.20
CA ARG A 408 10.97 -6.27 -29.09
C ARG A 408 11.52 -5.44 -27.93
N PHE A 409 10.70 -5.20 -26.91
CA PHE A 409 11.18 -4.76 -25.59
C PHE A 409 11.60 -5.97 -24.74
N GLY A 410 12.47 -5.72 -23.76
CA GLY A 410 12.87 -6.73 -22.78
C GLY A 410 11.72 -7.13 -21.83
N GLU A 411 11.97 -8.16 -21.03
CA GLU A 411 10.98 -8.91 -20.23
C GLU A 411 10.06 -8.07 -19.32
N ARG A 412 10.47 -6.88 -18.89
CA ARG A 412 9.75 -6.05 -17.91
C ARG A 412 9.83 -4.57 -18.28
N GLY A 413 8.68 -3.90 -18.35
CA GLY A 413 8.58 -2.44 -18.55
C GLY A 413 7.34 -2.01 -19.34
N ILE A 414 6.70 -0.92 -18.91
CA ILE A 414 5.47 -0.36 -19.48
C ILE A 414 5.74 1.06 -19.99
N LYS A 415 5.27 1.42 -21.19
CA LYS A 415 5.48 2.76 -21.78
C LYS A 415 4.43 3.77 -21.30
N LEU A 416 4.85 4.78 -20.52
CA LEU A 416 3.99 5.91 -20.12
C LEU A 416 3.98 7.04 -21.17
N SER A 417 2.84 7.24 -21.84
CA SER A 417 2.64 8.30 -22.85
C SER A 417 3.63 8.20 -24.03
N SER A 418 3.87 9.31 -24.74
CA SER A 418 4.70 9.32 -25.95
C SER A 418 6.21 9.29 -25.64
N ILE A 419 6.61 9.69 -24.43
CA ILE A 419 7.97 9.54 -23.89
C ILE A 419 8.19 8.06 -23.50
N ILE A 420 9.42 7.55 -23.55
CA ILE A 420 9.74 6.21 -23.01
C ILE A 420 10.16 6.36 -21.55
N ILE A 421 9.18 6.45 -20.65
CA ILE A 421 9.37 6.17 -19.22
C ILE A 421 8.90 4.75 -18.97
N LEU A 422 9.75 3.91 -18.37
CA LEU A 422 9.42 2.55 -17.96
C LEU A 422 9.28 2.47 -16.44
N LEU A 423 8.11 2.05 -15.95
CA LEU A 423 7.93 1.72 -14.53
C LEU A 423 8.43 0.29 -14.24
N SER A 424 9.10 0.13 -13.11
CA SER A 424 9.54 -1.15 -12.54
C SER A 424 9.72 -1.00 -11.02
N PHE A 425 9.61 -2.09 -10.27
CA PHE A 425 9.93 -2.08 -8.84
C PHE A 425 11.44 -2.04 -8.59
N THR A 426 11.83 -1.37 -7.50
CA THR A 426 13.19 -1.46 -6.94
C THR A 426 13.43 -2.89 -6.42
N HIS A 427 14.21 -3.68 -7.15
CA HIS A 427 14.65 -5.00 -6.67
C HIS A 427 15.51 -4.82 -5.41
N PRO A 428 15.11 -5.39 -4.24
CA PRO A 428 15.83 -5.16 -2.98
C PRO A 428 17.24 -5.75 -2.95
N ASN A 429 17.63 -6.57 -3.94
CA ASN A 429 18.92 -7.26 -4.01
C ASN A 429 19.67 -7.11 -5.37
N ARG A 430 19.27 -6.20 -6.28
CA ARG A 430 19.99 -6.00 -7.57
C ARG A 430 20.86 -4.74 -7.66
N ALA A 431 20.88 -3.85 -6.66
CA ALA A 431 21.84 -2.73 -6.59
C ALA A 431 23.27 -3.16 -6.18
N LYS A 432 23.62 -4.45 -6.34
CA LYS A 432 24.91 -5.06 -5.95
C LYS A 432 25.34 -6.16 -6.95
N LYS A 433 25.38 -5.84 -8.25
CA LYS A 433 26.19 -6.54 -9.26
C LYS A 433 26.24 -5.75 -10.56
#